data_AF-A0A167EE95-F1
#
_entry.id   AF-A0A167EE95-F1
#
_cell.length_a   1.000
_cell.length_b   1.000
_cell.length_c   1.000
_cell.angle_alpha   90.00
_cell.angle_beta   90.00
_cell.angle_gamma   90.00
#
_symmetry.space_group_name_H-M   'P 1'
#
loop_
_entity.id
_entity.type
_entity.pdbx_description
1 polymer ?
#
loop_
_entity_poly.entity_id
_entity_poly.type
_entity_poly.pdbx_seq_one_letter_code
_entity_poly.pdbx_strand_id
1 'polypeptide(L)'
;MLDPLEVHMLDFPNISIRPSELQLPFQDAMKIEKLADTILKATEPKMLLYNLYDDWLIDNKTEPGTAFSRLILILRALHVNQEKAKLILRPDRSVLTEEHHLWPSFTTEQWINVENQLSDLILNDYGKKNNVNVASLTQHEIRDLILGQEIKAPSLKRQEMADIDQQRQDQQSQLTALKTKTQNVHGDEMVVVTTSNYEQESFSSKTDWRNRAIASTSINLRTKHIYVSSEDIRDDSQNYTYILPKNILKKFTQISDLRAQVGGFLYGVSPPDNPQIKEIRVIALVPQVGNANSVQLPLKLPSTGGSEPLLKGLEPLGWIHTQAQETPVLSAIDVTTQAKIMDANSGAAGGWDSNAITMTVSFTPGSVTLSAFSLKPEGYEWGSRNRDIAAINPLGYSTKFGEKCQLLLSDRINGYFLVPEDSVWNYAFMGAAWSANAAYELKIDVPLPYYHELHRPIHFTSFNDLEDNVIELDKQDVFA
;
A
#
# COMPACT_ATOMS: atom_id res chain seq x y z
N MET A 1 -11.48 5.13 -0.63
CA MET A 1 -12.40 5.96 0.19
C MET A 1 -11.70 6.59 1.38
N LEU A 2 -10.72 5.93 2.03
CA LEU A 2 -10.00 6.50 3.19
C LEU A 2 -9.36 7.87 2.89
N ASP A 3 -8.43 7.93 1.94
CA ASP A 3 -7.64 9.15 1.70
C ASP A 3 -8.52 10.38 1.35
N PRO A 4 -9.54 10.28 0.47
CA PRO A 4 -10.44 11.41 0.23
C PRO A 4 -11.26 11.82 1.47
N LEU A 5 -11.71 10.86 2.29
CA LEU A 5 -12.44 11.15 3.51
C LEU A 5 -11.55 11.84 4.56
N GLU A 6 -10.29 11.42 4.69
CA GLU A 6 -9.34 12.07 5.60
C GLU A 6 -9.08 13.52 5.22
N VAL A 7 -8.92 13.81 3.92
CA VAL A 7 -8.75 15.17 3.42
C VAL A 7 -9.98 16.04 3.70
N HIS A 8 -11.18 15.50 3.50
CA HIS A 8 -12.42 16.24 3.73
C HIS A 8 -12.81 16.36 5.22
N MET A 9 -12.23 15.54 6.10
CA MET A 9 -12.53 15.53 7.53
C MET A 9 -11.46 16.24 8.39
N LEU A 10 -10.53 16.99 7.77
CA LEU A 10 -9.49 17.75 8.47
C LEU A 10 -10.04 18.73 9.52
N ASP A 11 -11.22 19.30 9.26
CA ASP A 11 -11.90 20.22 10.18
C ASP A 11 -12.53 19.49 11.40
N PHE A 12 -12.54 18.16 11.40
CA PHE A 12 -13.15 17.31 12.42
C PHE A 12 -12.13 16.36 13.07
N PRO A 13 -11.17 16.88 13.86
CA PRO A 13 -10.04 16.10 14.39
C PRO A 13 -10.45 14.98 15.36
N ASN A 14 -11.67 15.04 15.90
CA ASN A 14 -12.20 14.04 16.84
C ASN A 14 -12.92 12.87 16.14
N ILE A 15 -13.06 12.90 14.82
CA ILE A 15 -13.68 11.80 14.05
C ILE A 15 -12.59 10.84 13.59
N SER A 16 -12.62 9.60 14.10
CA SER A 16 -11.70 8.56 13.64
C SER A 16 -12.25 7.87 12.38
N ILE A 17 -11.48 7.90 11.30
CA ILE A 17 -11.77 7.13 10.09
C ILE A 17 -11.01 5.80 10.19
N ARG A 18 -11.71 4.67 9.98
CA ARG A 18 -11.11 3.33 10.07
C ARG A 18 -11.51 2.49 8.86
N PRO A 19 -10.56 1.77 8.23
CA PRO A 19 -10.91 0.71 7.30
C PRO A 19 -11.58 -0.45 8.05
N SER A 20 -12.42 -1.18 7.33
CA SER A 20 -12.94 -2.48 7.76
C SER A 20 -12.16 -3.59 7.06
N GLU A 21 -11.68 -4.56 7.82
CA GLU A 21 -11.16 -5.81 7.26
C GLU A 21 -12.30 -6.75 6.79
N LEU A 22 -13.53 -6.50 7.27
CA LEU A 22 -14.74 -7.23 6.86
C LEU A 22 -15.28 -6.64 5.55
N GLN A 23 -15.56 -7.51 4.57
CA GLN A 23 -16.24 -7.13 3.34
C GLN A 23 -17.76 -7.25 3.51
N LEU A 24 -18.34 -6.27 4.21
CA LEU A 24 -19.77 -6.27 4.50
C LEU A 24 -20.61 -6.05 3.21
N PRO A 25 -21.76 -6.73 3.05
CA PRO A 25 -22.52 -6.75 1.80
C PRO A 25 -23.49 -5.55 1.68
N PHE A 26 -23.06 -4.35 2.05
CA PHE A 26 -23.94 -3.17 2.04
C PHE A 26 -24.35 -2.73 0.64
N GLN A 27 -23.57 -3.06 -0.39
CA GLN A 27 -23.95 -2.82 -1.79
C GLN A 27 -25.25 -3.53 -2.18
N ASP A 28 -25.55 -4.66 -1.54
CA ASP A 28 -26.74 -5.45 -1.81
C ASP A 28 -28.02 -4.84 -1.21
N ALA A 29 -27.92 -3.75 -0.44
CA ALA A 29 -29.08 -2.95 -0.04
C ALA A 29 -29.86 -2.41 -1.25
N MET A 30 -29.19 -2.19 -2.39
CA MET A 30 -29.84 -1.82 -3.65
C MET A 30 -30.77 -2.91 -4.23
N LYS A 31 -30.69 -4.15 -3.73
CA LYS A 31 -31.58 -5.25 -4.14
C LYS A 31 -32.92 -5.24 -3.39
N ILE A 32 -33.07 -4.36 -2.39
CA ILE A 32 -34.32 -4.13 -1.66
C ILE A 32 -35.22 -3.24 -2.51
N GLU A 33 -36.36 -3.78 -2.92
CA GLU A 33 -37.28 -3.14 -3.90
C GLU A 33 -37.66 -1.71 -3.51
N LYS A 34 -37.99 -1.47 -2.24
CA LYS A 34 -38.40 -0.14 -1.76
C LYS A 34 -37.29 0.90 -1.87
N LEU A 35 -36.04 0.51 -1.62
CA LEU A 35 -34.88 1.40 -1.79
C LEU A 35 -34.59 1.61 -3.28
N ALA A 36 -34.56 0.53 -4.06
CA ALA A 36 -34.32 0.56 -5.49
C ALA A 36 -35.33 1.45 -6.23
N ASP A 37 -36.63 1.27 -5.96
CA ASP A 37 -37.71 2.03 -6.58
C ASP A 37 -37.61 3.52 -6.27
N THR A 38 -37.25 3.87 -5.03
CA THR A 38 -37.10 5.27 -4.62
C THR A 38 -35.92 5.92 -5.34
N ILE A 39 -34.82 5.18 -5.48
CA ILE A 39 -33.61 5.64 -6.19
C ILE A 39 -33.87 5.79 -7.69
N LEU A 40 -34.55 4.82 -8.32
CA LEU A 40 -34.89 4.87 -9.74
C LEU A 40 -35.86 6.00 -10.10
N LYS A 41 -36.74 6.39 -9.17
CA LYS A 41 -37.70 7.50 -9.34
C LYS A 41 -37.12 8.87 -9.00
N ALA A 42 -35.90 8.95 -8.48
CA ALA A 42 -35.30 10.22 -8.09
C ALA A 42 -34.90 11.06 -9.32
N THR A 43 -35.37 12.32 -9.37
CA THR A 43 -35.09 13.26 -10.47
C THR A 43 -34.07 14.35 -10.12
N GLU A 44 -33.68 14.42 -8.85
CA GLU A 44 -32.72 15.40 -8.32
C GLU A 44 -31.97 14.80 -7.11
N PRO A 45 -30.81 15.34 -6.72
CA PRO A 45 -30.08 14.88 -5.54
C PRO A 45 -30.89 15.09 -4.26
N LYS A 46 -31.16 14.01 -3.51
CA LYS A 46 -31.91 14.04 -2.24
C LYS A 46 -31.24 13.18 -1.18
N MET A 47 -31.31 13.65 0.07
CA MET A 47 -30.99 12.86 1.25
C MET A 47 -32.27 12.18 1.74
N LEU A 48 -32.23 10.86 1.93
CA LEU A 48 -33.36 10.07 2.42
C LEU A 48 -32.99 9.40 3.74
N LEU A 49 -33.93 9.36 4.68
CA LEU A 49 -33.75 8.72 5.98
C LEU A 49 -34.51 7.39 6.00
N TYR A 50 -33.81 6.30 6.32
CA TYR A 50 -34.39 4.97 6.50
C TYR A 50 -33.90 4.37 7.82
N ASN A 51 -34.74 3.57 8.46
CA ASN A 51 -34.33 2.68 9.52
C ASN A 51 -34.21 1.25 8.95
N LEU A 52 -32.99 0.72 8.89
CA LEU A 52 -32.76 -0.63 8.34
C LEU A 52 -33.20 -1.77 9.27
N TYR A 53 -33.56 -1.46 10.51
CA TYR A 53 -34.04 -2.44 11.49
C TYR A 53 -35.55 -2.42 11.68
N ASP A 54 -36.30 -1.57 10.95
CA ASP A 54 -37.73 -1.40 11.16
C ASP A 54 -38.08 -1.24 12.65
N ASP A 55 -38.83 -2.19 13.23
CA ASP A 55 -39.24 -2.21 14.62
C ASP A 55 -38.44 -3.18 15.51
N TRP A 56 -37.35 -3.80 15.02
CA TRP A 56 -36.64 -4.88 15.73
C TRP A 56 -36.08 -4.47 17.11
N LEU A 57 -35.78 -3.17 17.28
CA LEU A 57 -35.26 -2.62 18.53
C LEU A 57 -36.36 -2.12 19.49
N ILE A 58 -37.61 -2.02 19.03
CA ILE A 58 -38.72 -1.54 19.86
C ILE A 58 -38.99 -2.57 20.97
N ASP A 59 -39.30 -2.08 22.17
CA ASP A 59 -39.59 -2.88 23.38
C ASP A 59 -38.49 -3.89 23.77
N ASN A 60 -37.24 -3.64 23.37
CA ASN A 60 -36.10 -4.56 23.56
C ASN A 60 -36.35 -5.96 22.99
N LYS A 61 -37.14 -6.09 21.92
CA LYS A 61 -37.38 -7.38 21.23
C LYS A 61 -36.08 -8.05 20.76
N THR A 62 -35.12 -7.25 20.29
CA THR A 62 -33.82 -7.72 19.79
C THR A 62 -32.70 -6.74 20.20
N GLU A 63 -31.57 -7.25 20.65
CA GLU A 63 -30.40 -6.42 20.95
C GLU A 63 -29.74 -5.86 19.67
N PRO A 64 -29.10 -4.67 19.71
CA PRO A 64 -28.49 -4.06 18.53
C PRO A 64 -27.47 -4.95 17.79
N GLY A 65 -26.68 -5.74 18.52
CA GLY A 65 -25.72 -6.67 17.92
C GLY A 65 -26.40 -7.80 17.12
N THR A 66 -27.51 -8.32 17.63
CA THR A 66 -28.32 -9.35 16.98
C THR A 66 -29.09 -8.78 15.79
N ALA A 67 -29.64 -7.57 15.92
CA ALA A 67 -30.30 -6.85 14.82
C ALA A 67 -29.31 -6.58 13.65
N PHE A 68 -28.08 -6.18 13.98
CA PHE A 68 -27.01 -6.01 12.98
C PHE A 68 -26.66 -7.35 12.31
N SER A 69 -26.53 -8.42 13.10
CA SER A 69 -26.22 -9.76 12.57
C SER A 69 -27.31 -10.27 11.62
N ARG A 70 -28.59 -10.07 11.98
CA ARG A 70 -29.75 -10.36 11.12
C ARG A 70 -29.68 -9.58 9.81
N LEU A 71 -29.41 -8.27 9.87
CA LEU A 71 -29.30 -7.43 8.67
C LEU A 71 -28.19 -7.94 7.74
N ILE A 72 -26.99 -8.20 8.28
CA ILE A 72 -25.86 -8.69 7.48
C ILE A 72 -26.16 -10.06 6.86
N LEU A 73 -26.82 -10.95 7.61
CA LEU A 73 -27.23 -12.27 7.11
C LEU A 73 -28.19 -12.14 5.92
N ILE A 74 -29.20 -11.27 6.03
CA ILE A 74 -30.16 -11.03 4.94
C ILE A 74 -29.45 -10.45 3.70
N LEU A 75 -28.64 -9.42 3.89
CA LEU A 75 -27.90 -8.78 2.78
C LEU A 75 -26.92 -9.76 2.11
N ARG A 76 -26.25 -10.62 2.90
CA ARG A 76 -25.37 -11.67 2.36
C ARG A 76 -26.15 -12.72 1.58
N ALA A 77 -27.32 -13.14 2.06
CA ALA A 77 -28.17 -14.07 1.33
C ALA A 77 -28.65 -13.47 0.00
N LEU A 78 -29.03 -12.18 -0.01
CA LEU A 78 -29.37 -11.44 -1.24
C LEU A 78 -28.17 -11.28 -2.19
N HIS A 79 -26.96 -11.20 -1.65
CA HIS A 79 -25.72 -11.23 -2.44
C HIS A 79 -25.53 -12.56 -3.15
N VAL A 80 -25.65 -13.66 -2.40
CA VAL A 80 -25.42 -15.03 -2.86
C VAL A 80 -26.48 -15.48 -3.86
N ASN A 81 -27.77 -15.37 -3.50
CA ASN A 81 -28.86 -15.76 -4.37
C ASN A 81 -30.12 -14.92 -4.05
N GLN A 82 -30.30 -13.86 -4.83
CA GLN A 82 -31.37 -12.90 -4.64
C GLN A 82 -32.77 -13.55 -4.72
N GLU A 83 -33.02 -14.42 -5.69
CA GLU A 83 -34.34 -15.03 -5.90
C GLU A 83 -34.74 -15.93 -4.72
N LYS A 84 -33.83 -16.82 -4.29
CA LYS A 84 -34.09 -17.70 -3.15
C LYS A 84 -34.21 -16.94 -1.84
N ALA A 85 -33.35 -15.94 -1.61
CA ALA A 85 -33.43 -15.11 -0.42
C ALA A 85 -34.77 -14.36 -0.35
N LYS A 86 -35.27 -13.82 -1.46
CA LYS A 86 -36.60 -13.20 -1.53
C LYS A 86 -37.74 -14.20 -1.25
N LEU A 87 -37.62 -15.43 -1.75
CA LEU A 87 -38.61 -16.48 -1.51
C LEU A 87 -38.63 -16.92 -0.03
N ILE A 88 -37.46 -16.99 0.61
CA ILE A 88 -37.35 -17.26 2.07
C ILE A 88 -37.98 -16.11 2.88
N LEU A 89 -37.74 -14.85 2.49
CA LEU A 89 -38.31 -13.68 3.17
C LEU A 89 -39.82 -13.53 2.92
N ARG A 90 -40.36 -14.02 1.81
CA ARG A 90 -41.79 -13.91 1.46
C ARG A 90 -42.30 -15.24 0.89
N PRO A 91 -42.45 -16.28 1.73
CA PRO A 91 -42.80 -17.62 1.28
C PRO A 91 -44.24 -17.74 0.80
N ASP A 92 -45.16 -16.94 1.35
CA ASP A 92 -46.56 -16.91 0.97
C ASP A 92 -47.16 -15.49 1.13
N ARG A 93 -48.43 -15.34 0.71
CA ARG A 93 -49.17 -14.07 0.78
C ARG A 93 -49.64 -13.68 2.18
N SER A 94 -49.50 -14.55 3.18
CA SER A 94 -49.91 -14.27 4.56
C SER A 94 -48.90 -13.37 5.28
N VAL A 95 -47.64 -13.38 4.83
CA VAL A 95 -46.58 -12.52 5.36
C VAL A 95 -46.72 -11.12 4.77
N LEU A 96 -47.14 -10.17 5.61
CA LEU A 96 -47.29 -8.77 5.23
C LEU A 96 -46.03 -7.97 5.60
N THR A 97 -45.72 -6.97 4.78
CA THR A 97 -44.73 -5.93 5.09
C THR A 97 -45.50 -4.63 5.27
N GLU A 98 -45.28 -3.94 6.39
CA GLU A 98 -45.94 -2.65 6.63
C GLU A 98 -45.44 -1.60 5.64
N GLU A 99 -46.29 -0.61 5.34
CA GLU A 99 -45.99 0.40 4.32
C GLU A 99 -44.71 1.19 4.63
N HIS A 100 -44.39 1.38 5.91
CA HIS A 100 -43.19 2.10 6.35
C HIS A 100 -41.99 1.18 6.62
N HIS A 101 -42.17 -0.14 6.64
CA HIS A 101 -41.10 -1.12 6.85
C HIS A 101 -40.38 -1.52 5.55
N LEU A 102 -39.17 -2.06 5.69
CA LEU A 102 -38.39 -2.67 4.62
C LEU A 102 -38.56 -4.19 4.60
N TRP A 103 -38.65 -4.79 5.79
CA TRP A 103 -38.69 -6.23 6.00
C TRP A 103 -40.09 -6.72 6.35
N PRO A 104 -40.41 -7.99 6.07
CA PRO A 104 -41.69 -8.57 6.46
C PRO A 104 -41.86 -8.62 7.98
N SER A 105 -43.10 -8.43 8.44
CA SER A 105 -43.44 -8.41 9.87
C SER A 105 -43.54 -9.83 10.41
N PHE A 106 -42.41 -10.39 10.86
CA PHE A 106 -42.30 -11.71 11.47
C PHE A 106 -42.31 -11.65 13.00
N THR A 107 -42.81 -12.72 13.63
CA THR A 107 -42.59 -12.98 15.06
C THR A 107 -41.15 -13.42 15.33
N THR A 108 -40.70 -13.39 16.59
CA THR A 108 -39.35 -13.84 16.97
C THR A 108 -39.07 -15.28 16.56
N GLU A 109 -40.05 -16.19 16.71
CA GLU A 109 -39.92 -17.60 16.30
C GLU A 109 -39.80 -17.75 14.78
N GLN A 110 -40.56 -16.95 14.03
CA GLN A 110 -40.47 -16.93 12.57
C GLN A 110 -39.12 -16.39 12.11
N TRP A 111 -38.59 -15.34 12.76
CA TRP A 111 -37.26 -14.81 12.47
C TRP A 111 -36.16 -15.85 12.66
N ILE A 112 -36.20 -16.65 13.73
CA ILE A 112 -35.22 -17.74 13.95
C ILE A 112 -35.25 -18.73 12.78
N ASN A 113 -36.44 -19.10 12.30
CA ASN A 113 -36.59 -20.02 11.18
C ASN A 113 -36.03 -19.42 9.88
N VAL A 114 -36.36 -18.16 9.60
CA VAL A 114 -35.87 -17.42 8.43
C VAL A 114 -34.35 -17.27 8.48
N GLU A 115 -33.77 -16.91 9.62
CA GLU A 115 -32.31 -16.79 9.81
C GLU A 115 -31.59 -18.11 9.52
N ASN A 116 -32.10 -19.24 10.02
CA ASN A 116 -31.54 -20.56 9.72
C ASN A 116 -31.57 -20.86 8.21
N GLN A 117 -32.69 -20.61 7.53
CA GLN A 117 -32.79 -20.82 6.09
C GLN A 117 -31.85 -19.94 5.27
N LEU A 118 -31.65 -18.67 5.67
CA LEU A 118 -30.72 -17.75 5.03
C LEU A 118 -29.27 -18.18 5.25
N SER A 119 -28.93 -18.65 6.46
CA SER A 119 -27.62 -19.21 6.77
C SER A 119 -27.33 -20.46 5.92
N ASP A 120 -28.27 -21.39 5.84
CA ASP A 120 -28.14 -22.60 5.02
C ASP A 120 -27.96 -22.26 3.54
N LEU A 121 -28.67 -21.25 3.03
CA LEU A 121 -28.53 -20.80 1.64
C LEU A 121 -27.08 -20.34 1.34
N ILE A 122 -26.49 -19.56 2.25
CA ILE A 122 -25.13 -19.04 2.12
C ILE A 122 -24.10 -20.17 2.21
N LEU A 123 -24.23 -21.04 3.21
CA LEU A 123 -23.30 -22.14 3.43
C LEU A 123 -23.32 -23.17 2.29
N ASN A 124 -24.51 -23.49 1.78
CA ASN A 124 -24.66 -24.41 0.65
C ASN A 124 -24.05 -23.86 -0.65
N ASP A 125 -24.13 -22.55 -0.89
CA ASP A 125 -23.46 -21.93 -2.03
C ASP A 125 -21.94 -21.99 -1.90
N TYR A 126 -21.40 -21.70 -0.71
CA TYR A 126 -19.97 -21.83 -0.44
C TYR A 126 -19.47 -23.26 -0.60
N GLY A 127 -20.19 -24.24 -0.02
CA GLY A 127 -19.86 -25.65 -0.10
C GLY A 127 -19.82 -26.15 -1.54
N LYS A 128 -20.76 -25.70 -2.39
CA LYS A 128 -20.77 -26.01 -3.83
C LYS A 128 -19.63 -25.34 -4.60
N LYS A 129 -19.34 -24.07 -4.34
CA LYS A 129 -18.27 -23.34 -5.05
C LYS A 129 -16.87 -23.85 -4.72
N ASN A 130 -16.66 -24.27 -3.48
CA ASN A 130 -15.34 -24.68 -2.99
C ASN A 130 -15.19 -26.20 -2.84
N ASN A 131 -16.24 -26.96 -3.16
CA ASN A 131 -16.30 -28.41 -2.99
C ASN A 131 -15.96 -28.86 -1.55
N VAL A 132 -16.60 -28.22 -0.57
CA VAL A 132 -16.39 -28.44 0.87
C VAL A 132 -17.68 -28.94 1.52
N ASN A 133 -17.57 -29.96 2.38
CA ASN A 133 -18.69 -30.38 3.23
C ASN A 133 -18.98 -29.30 4.28
N VAL A 134 -20.17 -28.70 4.23
CA VAL A 134 -20.60 -27.62 5.15
C VAL A 134 -20.52 -28.06 6.62
N ALA A 135 -20.75 -29.34 6.92
CA ALA A 135 -20.67 -29.87 8.28
C ALA A 135 -19.25 -29.84 8.89
N SER A 136 -18.21 -29.67 8.06
CA SER A 136 -16.81 -29.57 8.51
C SER A 136 -16.39 -28.16 8.97
N LEU A 137 -17.27 -27.16 8.76
CA LEU A 137 -17.01 -25.77 9.13
C LEU A 137 -17.26 -25.56 10.63
N THR A 138 -16.35 -24.83 11.27
CA THR A 138 -16.50 -24.37 12.65
C THR A 138 -17.44 -23.17 12.74
N GLN A 139 -17.96 -22.90 13.93
CA GLN A 139 -18.81 -21.74 14.19
C GLN A 139 -18.11 -20.39 13.89
N HIS A 140 -16.79 -20.33 14.04
CA HIS A 140 -15.99 -19.15 13.66
C HIS A 140 -15.94 -18.99 12.15
N GLU A 141 -15.64 -20.07 11.40
CA GLU A 141 -15.63 -20.03 9.93
C GLU A 141 -17.00 -19.70 9.34
N ILE A 142 -18.09 -20.20 9.94
CA ILE A 142 -19.46 -19.85 9.53
C ILE A 142 -19.72 -18.35 9.74
N ARG A 143 -19.34 -17.80 10.89
CA ARG A 143 -19.46 -16.37 11.19
C ARG A 143 -18.64 -15.53 10.21
N ASP A 144 -17.39 -15.89 9.99
CA ASP A 144 -16.45 -15.17 9.12
C ASP A 144 -16.94 -15.16 7.67
N LEU A 145 -17.48 -16.26 7.20
CA LEU A 145 -18.10 -16.37 5.87
C LEU A 145 -19.31 -15.46 5.72
N ILE A 146 -20.20 -15.40 6.73
CA ILE A 146 -21.36 -14.47 6.72
C ILE A 146 -20.88 -13.01 6.74
N LEU A 147 -19.84 -12.70 7.52
CA LEU A 147 -19.23 -11.36 7.61
C LEU A 147 -18.36 -11.00 6.39
N GLY A 148 -18.11 -11.95 5.48
CA GLY A 148 -17.40 -11.73 4.22
C GLY A 148 -15.89 -11.71 4.35
N GLN A 149 -15.34 -12.46 5.30
CA GLN A 149 -13.91 -12.76 5.33
C GLN A 149 -13.58 -13.95 4.43
N GLU A 150 -12.40 -13.93 3.82
CA GLU A 150 -11.88 -15.05 3.04
C GLU A 150 -11.44 -16.18 3.98
N ILE A 151 -12.25 -17.23 4.07
CA ILE A 151 -11.86 -18.46 4.76
C ILE A 151 -11.13 -19.40 3.78
N LYS A 152 -9.96 -19.90 4.19
CA LYS A 152 -9.26 -20.94 3.41
C LYS A 152 -10.10 -22.22 3.44
N ALA A 153 -10.25 -22.87 2.28
CA ALA A 153 -10.94 -24.15 2.22
C ALA A 153 -10.31 -25.15 3.21
N PRO A 154 -11.11 -25.86 4.03
CA PRO A 154 -10.60 -26.86 4.97
C PRO A 154 -9.75 -27.91 4.27
N SER A 155 -8.60 -28.27 4.85
CA SER A 155 -7.72 -29.30 4.28
C SER A 155 -8.43 -30.66 4.14
N LEU A 156 -8.04 -31.48 3.15
CA LEU A 156 -8.61 -32.82 2.91
C LEU A 156 -8.59 -33.71 4.16
N LYS A 157 -7.51 -33.66 4.95
CA LYS A 157 -7.42 -34.39 6.24
C LYS A 157 -8.49 -33.97 7.25
N ARG A 158 -8.88 -32.70 7.26
CA ARG A 158 -9.92 -32.17 8.16
C ARG A 158 -11.32 -32.58 7.69
N GLN A 159 -11.52 -32.69 6.39
CA GLN A 159 -12.76 -33.22 5.82
C GLN A 159 -12.92 -34.71 6.15
N GLU A 160 -11.87 -35.51 5.96
CA GLU A 160 -11.86 -36.94 6.33
C GLU A 160 -12.11 -37.13 7.85
N MET A 161 -11.54 -36.29 8.70
CA MET A 161 -11.78 -36.34 10.15
C MET A 161 -13.22 -35.99 10.53
N ALA A 162 -13.83 -34.98 9.88
CA ALA A 162 -15.23 -34.62 10.13
C ALA A 162 -16.20 -35.73 9.66
N ASP A 163 -15.91 -36.36 8.53
CA ASP A 163 -16.69 -37.49 8.02
C ASP A 163 -16.54 -38.73 8.93
N ILE A 164 -15.33 -38.97 9.47
CA ILE A 164 -15.06 -40.01 10.48
C ILE A 164 -15.75 -39.70 11.82
N ASP A 165 -15.80 -38.44 12.25
CA ASP A 165 -16.46 -38.03 13.49
C ASP A 165 -17.99 -38.06 13.37
N GLN A 166 -18.57 -37.75 12.20
CA GLN A 166 -19.99 -38.03 11.92
C GLN A 166 -20.28 -39.54 11.95
N GLN A 167 -19.42 -40.37 11.34
CA GLN A 167 -19.55 -41.83 11.42
C GLN A 167 -19.33 -42.38 12.85
N ARG A 168 -18.54 -41.69 13.68
CA ARG A 168 -18.35 -42.02 15.10
C ARG A 168 -19.48 -41.51 16.00
N GLN A 169 -20.16 -40.43 15.67
CA GLN A 169 -21.31 -39.97 16.44
C GLN A 169 -22.48 -40.97 16.35
N ASP A 170 -22.58 -41.72 15.26
CA ASP A 170 -23.55 -42.82 15.10
C ASP A 170 -23.15 -44.12 15.82
N GLN A 171 -21.94 -44.21 16.39
CA GLN A 171 -21.47 -45.36 17.17
C GLN A 171 -20.90 -44.91 18.53
N GLN A 172 -21.77 -44.95 19.54
CA GLN A 172 -21.46 -44.48 20.89
C GLN A 172 -20.27 -45.22 21.55
N SER A 173 -19.47 -44.42 22.27
CA SER A 173 -18.66 -44.74 23.47
C SER A 173 -17.36 -45.55 23.34
N GLN A 174 -16.20 -44.87 23.37
CA GLN A 174 -15.21 -44.95 24.46
C GLN A 174 -13.99 -44.04 24.17
N LEU A 175 -13.64 -43.23 25.18
CA LEU A 175 -12.52 -42.30 25.23
C LEU A 175 -11.16 -43.01 25.33
N THR A 176 -10.11 -42.43 24.73
CA THR A 176 -8.92 -42.05 25.51
C THR A 176 -8.06 -41.01 24.78
N ALA A 177 -7.89 -39.82 25.39
CA ALA A 177 -6.81 -38.88 25.11
C ALA A 177 -5.75 -39.05 26.21
N LEU A 178 -4.49 -39.31 25.84
CA LEU A 178 -3.38 -39.43 26.80
C LEU A 178 -3.10 -38.09 27.49
N LYS A 179 -3.14 -38.08 28.83
CA LYS A 179 -2.64 -37.00 29.69
C LYS A 179 -1.33 -37.45 30.33
N THR A 180 -0.25 -36.68 30.18
CA THR A 180 1.00 -36.91 30.93
C THR A 180 1.09 -35.88 32.05
N LYS A 181 1.20 -36.36 33.30
CA LYS A 181 1.43 -35.54 34.50
C LYS A 181 2.93 -35.49 34.81
N THR A 182 3.46 -34.32 35.13
CA THR A 182 4.82 -34.15 35.68
C THR A 182 4.82 -33.14 36.83
N GLN A 183 5.78 -33.27 37.74
CA GLN A 183 5.85 -32.56 39.02
C GLN A 183 7.13 -31.71 39.09
N ASN A 184 7.03 -30.47 39.58
CA ASN A 184 8.18 -29.59 39.80
C ASN A 184 8.92 -29.97 41.11
N VAL A 185 10.17 -29.52 41.30
CA VAL A 185 11.05 -29.75 42.47
C VAL A 185 10.47 -29.33 43.82
N HIS A 186 9.32 -28.64 43.84
CA HIS A 186 8.57 -28.28 45.06
C HIS A 186 7.28 -29.08 45.29
N GLY A 187 6.99 -30.12 44.48
CA GLY A 187 5.91 -31.08 44.76
C GLY A 187 4.53 -30.70 44.21
N ASP A 188 4.39 -29.60 43.46
CA ASP A 188 3.12 -29.24 42.83
C ASP A 188 2.91 -29.97 41.48
N GLU A 189 1.71 -30.54 41.29
CA GLU A 189 1.32 -31.24 40.06
C GLU A 189 1.05 -30.25 38.92
N MET A 190 1.76 -30.38 37.80
CA MET A 190 1.51 -29.59 36.60
C MET A 190 0.88 -30.49 35.51
N VAL A 191 -0.33 -30.13 35.07
CA VAL A 191 -1.01 -30.80 33.96
C VAL A 191 -0.77 -29.99 32.70
N VAL A 192 0.18 -30.42 31.88
CA VAL A 192 0.47 -29.79 30.58
C VAL A 192 -0.38 -30.47 29.51
N VAL A 193 -1.29 -29.72 28.90
CA VAL A 193 -1.99 -30.13 27.67
C VAL A 193 -1.21 -29.53 26.51
N THR A 194 -0.47 -30.35 25.78
CA THR A 194 0.33 -29.91 24.64
C THR A 194 -0.60 -29.45 23.51
N THR A 195 -0.76 -28.14 23.33
CA THR A 195 -1.23 -27.55 22.08
C THR A 195 -0.09 -27.63 21.06
N SER A 196 -0.42 -28.11 19.86
CA SER A 196 0.52 -28.40 18.77
C SER A 196 1.31 -27.15 18.31
N ASN A 197 2.62 -27.33 18.07
CA ASN A 197 3.61 -26.36 17.57
C ASN A 197 3.31 -25.73 16.18
N TYR A 198 2.09 -25.82 15.66
CA TYR A 198 1.76 -25.43 14.29
C TYR A 198 1.38 -23.95 14.13
N GLU A 199 1.00 -23.26 15.21
CA GLU A 199 0.55 -21.85 15.15
C GLU A 199 1.70 -20.82 15.01
N GLN A 200 2.97 -21.24 15.09
CA GLN A 200 4.11 -20.33 14.92
C GLN A 200 4.58 -20.14 13.46
N GLU A 201 4.15 -20.97 12.51
CA GLU A 201 4.68 -20.91 11.13
C GLU A 201 3.88 -20.03 10.15
N SER A 202 2.73 -19.46 10.53
CA SER A 202 1.88 -18.68 9.60
C SER A 202 1.67 -17.22 10.01
N PHE A 203 2.73 -16.55 10.49
CA PHE A 203 2.76 -15.10 10.63
C PHE A 203 3.65 -14.45 9.55
N SER A 204 3.23 -14.56 8.28
CA SER A 204 3.86 -13.78 7.19
C SER A 204 3.33 -12.34 7.23
N SER A 205 4.08 -11.43 7.86
CA SER A 205 3.78 -10.00 7.84
C SER A 205 3.74 -9.46 6.40
N LYS A 206 2.71 -8.66 6.07
CA LYS A 206 2.30 -8.13 4.75
C LYS A 206 3.31 -7.21 4.02
N THR A 207 4.62 -7.36 4.21
CA THR A 207 5.66 -6.64 3.44
C THR A 207 6.96 -7.43 3.44
N ASP A 208 7.07 -8.40 2.54
CA ASP A 208 8.29 -9.19 2.41
C ASP A 208 9.39 -8.38 1.70
N TRP A 209 10.09 -7.57 2.48
CA TRP A 209 11.25 -6.81 2.03
C TRP A 209 12.41 -7.72 1.62
N ARG A 210 12.47 -8.98 2.08
CA ARG A 210 13.56 -9.91 1.74
C ARG A 210 13.49 -10.32 0.29
N ASN A 211 12.30 -10.68 -0.19
CA ASN A 211 12.08 -10.99 -1.61
C ASN A 211 12.43 -9.79 -2.51
N ARG A 212 12.11 -8.56 -2.09
CA ARG A 212 12.49 -7.35 -2.83
C ARG A 212 14.00 -7.09 -2.78
N ALA A 213 14.64 -7.30 -1.63
CA ALA A 213 16.09 -7.17 -1.49
C ALA A 213 16.83 -8.13 -2.42
N ILE A 214 16.40 -9.40 -2.49
CA ILE A 214 16.95 -10.38 -3.44
C ILE A 214 16.73 -9.91 -4.88
N ALA A 215 15.53 -9.43 -5.23
CA ALA A 215 15.26 -8.94 -6.58
C ALA A 215 16.12 -7.72 -6.96
N SER A 216 16.42 -6.83 -6.00
CA SER A 216 17.22 -5.63 -6.21
C SER A 216 18.67 -5.94 -6.66
N THR A 217 19.23 -7.11 -6.29
CA THR A 217 20.60 -7.48 -6.72
C THR A 217 20.73 -7.67 -8.23
N SER A 218 19.62 -7.98 -8.91
CA SER A 218 19.54 -8.18 -10.36
C SER A 218 19.26 -6.91 -11.15
N ILE A 219 18.99 -5.77 -10.49
CA ILE A 219 18.60 -4.52 -11.16
C ILE A 219 19.72 -3.96 -12.04
N ASN A 220 20.98 -4.23 -11.67
CA ASN A 220 22.16 -3.82 -12.42
C ASN A 220 22.16 -4.39 -13.85
N LEU A 221 21.57 -5.56 -14.08
CA LEU A 221 21.48 -6.20 -15.39
C LEU A 221 20.65 -5.38 -16.37
N ARG A 222 19.64 -4.63 -15.87
CA ARG A 222 18.80 -3.77 -16.71
C ARG A 222 19.58 -2.63 -17.35
N THR A 223 20.68 -2.20 -16.72
CA THR A 223 21.55 -1.13 -17.26
C THR A 223 22.38 -1.56 -18.49
N LYS A 224 22.29 -2.83 -18.91
CA LYS A 224 22.86 -3.30 -20.19
C LYS A 224 22.08 -2.75 -21.39
N HIS A 225 20.78 -2.58 -21.24
CA HIS A 225 19.87 -2.06 -22.27
C HIS A 225 19.24 -0.77 -21.77
N ILE A 226 19.74 0.36 -22.25
CA ILE A 226 19.26 1.69 -21.85
C ILE A 226 18.60 2.34 -23.06
N TYR A 227 17.33 2.69 -22.91
CA TYR A 227 16.56 3.45 -23.89
C TYR A 227 16.46 4.90 -23.43
N VAL A 228 16.69 5.85 -24.33
CA VAL A 228 16.55 7.27 -24.03
C VAL A 228 15.37 7.78 -24.83
N SER A 229 14.32 8.19 -24.12
CA SER A 229 13.11 8.76 -24.66
C SER A 229 13.34 10.27 -24.80
N SER A 230 13.90 10.70 -25.93
CA SER A 230 14.13 12.11 -26.26
C SER A 230 13.08 12.62 -27.24
N GLU A 231 12.79 13.91 -27.20
CA GLU A 231 12.13 14.59 -28.30
C GLU A 231 13.13 14.90 -29.44
N ASP A 232 12.62 15.18 -30.64
CA ASP A 232 13.42 15.61 -31.78
C ASP A 232 14.17 16.92 -31.46
N ILE A 233 15.34 17.10 -32.08
CA ILE A 233 16.18 18.28 -31.89
C ILE A 233 15.39 19.51 -32.31
N ARG A 234 15.12 20.40 -31.37
CA ARG A 234 14.52 21.71 -31.63
C ARG A 234 15.65 22.73 -31.67
N ASP A 235 15.84 23.41 -32.80
CA ASP A 235 16.87 24.47 -32.97
C ASP A 235 16.49 25.80 -32.29
N ASP A 236 15.53 25.77 -31.37
CA ASP A 236 15.04 26.95 -30.68
C ASP A 236 16.00 27.32 -29.54
N SER A 237 16.47 28.57 -29.53
CA SER A 237 17.41 29.13 -28.53
C SER A 237 16.95 29.07 -27.05
N GLN A 238 15.75 28.54 -26.78
CA GLN A 238 15.14 28.42 -25.46
C GLN A 238 15.24 27.01 -24.86
N ASN A 239 15.64 25.99 -25.63
CA ASN A 239 15.65 24.60 -25.17
C ASN A 239 17.08 24.08 -24.95
N TYR A 240 17.35 23.61 -23.74
CA TYR A 240 18.64 23.00 -23.40
C TYR A 240 18.68 21.51 -23.76
N THR A 241 19.87 21.05 -24.16
CA THR A 241 20.19 19.62 -24.27
C THR A 241 20.89 19.15 -23.00
N TYR A 242 20.30 18.16 -22.32
CA TYR A 242 20.87 17.60 -21.11
C TYR A 242 21.71 16.36 -21.41
N ILE A 243 22.90 16.27 -20.82
CA ILE A 243 23.79 15.12 -20.97
C ILE A 243 23.96 14.44 -19.61
N LEU A 244 23.50 13.18 -19.51
CA LEU A 244 23.66 12.35 -18.32
C LEU A 244 24.88 11.41 -18.48
N PRO A 245 25.84 11.41 -17.55
CA PRO A 245 26.91 10.43 -17.50
C PRO A 245 26.40 9.01 -17.26
N LYS A 246 26.89 8.04 -18.04
CA LYS A 246 26.50 6.64 -17.94
C LYS A 246 26.89 6.00 -16.60
N ASN A 247 27.98 6.45 -15.97
CA ASN A 247 28.46 5.89 -14.71
C ASN A 247 27.49 6.18 -13.55
N ILE A 248 26.98 7.42 -13.45
CA ILE A 248 26.04 7.80 -12.39
C ILE A 248 24.65 7.20 -12.63
N LEU A 249 24.18 7.09 -13.88
CA LEU A 249 22.93 6.38 -14.18
C LEU A 249 22.99 4.91 -13.73
N LYS A 250 24.10 4.23 -14.04
CA LYS A 250 24.30 2.83 -13.64
C LYS A 250 24.29 2.67 -12.13
N LYS A 251 25.03 3.52 -11.41
CA LYS A 251 25.11 3.46 -9.96
C LYS A 251 23.78 3.84 -9.31
N PHE A 252 23.08 4.85 -9.81
CA PHE A 252 21.74 5.25 -9.34
C PHE A 252 20.74 4.10 -9.51
N THR A 253 20.76 3.41 -10.64
CA THR A 253 19.94 2.20 -10.86
C THR A 253 20.30 1.10 -9.86
N GLN A 254 21.59 0.84 -9.63
CA GLN A 254 22.07 -0.22 -8.73
C GLN A 254 21.66 -0.05 -7.28
N ILE A 255 21.56 1.19 -6.79
CA ILE A 255 21.19 1.48 -5.41
C ILE A 255 19.67 1.55 -5.20
N SER A 256 18.88 1.49 -6.27
CA SER A 256 17.43 1.69 -6.24
C SER A 256 16.66 0.41 -5.94
N ASP A 257 15.34 0.55 -5.75
CA ASP A 257 14.41 -0.57 -5.62
C ASP A 257 13.47 -0.66 -6.84
N LEU A 258 12.98 -1.86 -7.15
CA LEU A 258 12.11 -2.11 -8.30
C LEU A 258 10.68 -1.58 -8.16
N ARG A 259 10.23 -1.28 -6.94
CA ARG A 259 8.87 -0.83 -6.63
C ARG A 259 8.86 0.55 -6.01
N ALA A 260 9.67 0.77 -4.97
CA ALA A 260 9.74 2.07 -4.30
C ALA A 260 10.60 3.04 -5.10
N GLN A 261 10.08 4.25 -5.30
CA GLN A 261 10.80 5.30 -5.99
C GLN A 261 11.98 5.80 -5.16
N VAL A 262 13.08 6.10 -5.83
CA VAL A 262 14.28 6.72 -5.28
C VAL A 262 14.55 7.97 -6.09
N GLY A 263 14.76 9.10 -5.43
CA GLY A 263 15.02 10.41 -6.03
C GLY A 263 16.38 10.98 -5.67
N GLY A 264 16.85 11.96 -6.44
CA GLY A 264 18.07 12.73 -6.16
C GLY A 264 18.09 14.04 -6.93
N PHE A 265 18.80 15.05 -6.41
CA PHE A 265 18.94 16.34 -7.06
C PHE A 265 20.08 16.35 -8.07
N LEU A 266 19.88 17.03 -9.19
CA LEU A 266 20.83 17.11 -10.30
C LEU A 266 21.57 18.44 -10.25
N TYR A 267 22.89 18.36 -10.35
CA TYR A 267 23.76 19.52 -10.52
C TYR A 267 24.72 19.32 -11.68
N GLY A 268 25.03 20.40 -12.35
CA GLY A 268 25.89 20.36 -13.54
C GLY A 268 26.38 21.74 -13.95
N VAL A 269 26.90 21.82 -15.16
CA VAL A 269 27.39 23.07 -15.75
C VAL A 269 27.37 22.95 -17.27
N SER A 270 27.20 24.07 -17.96
CA SER A 270 27.43 24.13 -19.40
C SER A 270 28.92 24.05 -19.75
N PRO A 271 29.30 23.34 -20.82
CA PRO A 271 30.67 23.40 -21.31
C PRO A 271 31.00 24.83 -21.78
N PRO A 272 32.26 25.28 -21.66
CA PRO A 272 32.67 26.64 -22.08
C PRO A 272 32.34 26.96 -23.54
N ASP A 273 32.33 25.93 -24.39
CA ASP A 273 32.14 26.05 -25.83
C ASP A 273 30.67 26.15 -26.24
N ASN A 274 29.72 25.69 -25.41
CA ASN A 274 28.30 25.68 -25.77
C ASN A 274 27.37 25.84 -24.55
N PRO A 275 26.76 27.03 -24.35
CA PRO A 275 25.85 27.28 -23.23
C PRO A 275 24.51 26.56 -23.34
N GLN A 276 24.11 26.09 -24.53
CA GLN A 276 22.85 25.36 -24.75
C GLN A 276 22.92 23.88 -24.31
N ILE A 277 24.11 23.41 -23.95
CA ILE A 277 24.32 22.06 -23.41
C ILE A 277 24.44 22.16 -21.89
N LYS A 278 23.79 21.24 -21.18
CA LYS A 278 23.88 21.09 -19.73
C LYS A 278 24.44 19.71 -19.40
N GLU A 279 25.70 19.67 -18.95
CA GLU A 279 26.33 18.42 -18.53
C GLU A 279 26.06 18.17 -17.05
N ILE A 280 25.33 17.09 -16.75
CA ILE A 280 25.09 16.67 -15.38
C ILE A 280 26.40 16.10 -14.83
N ARG A 281 26.84 16.61 -13.67
CA ARG A 281 28.08 16.17 -13.00
C ARG A 281 27.80 15.46 -11.69
N VAL A 282 26.69 15.76 -11.03
CA VAL A 282 26.39 15.26 -9.68
C VAL A 282 24.94 14.83 -9.55
N ILE A 283 24.73 13.68 -8.90
CA ILE A 283 23.45 13.33 -8.28
C ILE A 283 23.63 13.46 -6.77
N ALA A 284 22.94 14.41 -6.15
CA ALA A 284 22.90 14.56 -4.70
C ALA A 284 21.74 13.72 -4.14
N LEU A 285 22.08 12.64 -3.45
CA LEU A 285 21.13 11.85 -2.68
C LEU A 285 20.93 12.50 -1.32
N VAL A 286 19.67 12.75 -1.02
CA VAL A 286 19.23 13.41 0.21
C VAL A 286 18.37 12.46 1.03
N PRO A 287 18.19 12.70 2.35
CA PRO A 287 17.28 11.94 3.19
C PRO A 287 15.87 11.89 2.60
N GLN A 288 15.37 10.70 2.27
CA GLN A 288 14.13 10.55 1.50
C GLN A 288 13.30 9.34 1.93
N VAL A 289 11.99 9.43 1.67
CA VAL A 289 11.04 8.32 1.87
C VAL A 289 10.33 8.03 0.55
N GLY A 290 10.64 6.88 -0.03
CA GLY A 290 10.05 6.40 -1.27
C GLY A 290 8.90 5.41 -1.05
N ASN A 291 7.83 5.55 -1.84
CA ASN A 291 6.76 4.55 -1.98
C ASN A 291 6.59 4.14 -3.45
N ALA A 292 5.56 3.35 -3.77
CA ALA A 292 5.36 2.84 -5.13
C ALA A 292 5.09 3.91 -6.19
N ASN A 293 4.50 5.04 -5.79
CA ASN A 293 3.96 6.06 -6.69
C ASN A 293 4.69 7.40 -6.55
N SER A 294 5.41 7.65 -5.46
CA SER A 294 6.10 8.91 -5.21
C SER A 294 7.33 8.74 -4.32
N VAL A 295 8.19 9.76 -4.34
CA VAL A 295 9.29 9.93 -3.40
C VAL A 295 9.16 11.28 -2.70
N GLN A 296 9.28 11.27 -1.38
CA GLN A 296 9.30 12.47 -0.57
C GLN A 296 10.75 12.89 -0.34
N LEU A 297 11.08 14.12 -0.74
CA LEU A 297 12.39 14.73 -0.60
C LEU A 297 12.29 15.94 0.34
N PRO A 298 13.40 16.36 0.98
CA PRO A 298 13.45 17.63 1.69
C PRO A 298 13.23 18.78 0.72
N LEU A 299 12.50 19.81 1.16
CA LEU A 299 12.15 20.93 0.27
C LEU A 299 13.35 21.85 0.00
N LYS A 300 14.25 22.01 0.99
CA LYS A 300 15.43 22.86 0.86
C LYS A 300 16.47 22.16 -0.01
N LEU A 301 16.99 22.85 -1.03
CA LEU A 301 18.06 22.34 -1.88
C LEU A 301 19.43 22.42 -1.18
N PRO A 302 20.37 21.51 -1.51
CA PRO A 302 21.78 21.66 -1.17
C PRO A 302 22.31 23.02 -1.68
N SER A 303 22.94 23.78 -0.78
CA SER A 303 23.33 25.17 -1.08
C SER A 303 24.56 25.21 -2.00
N THR A 304 24.47 25.96 -3.11
CA THR A 304 25.60 26.15 -4.06
C THR A 304 26.48 27.35 -3.70
N GLY A 305 26.06 28.18 -2.73
CA GLY A 305 26.76 29.39 -2.29
C GLY A 305 27.16 29.36 -0.81
N GLY A 306 28.46 29.57 -0.54
CA GLY A 306 29.03 29.81 0.80
C GLY A 306 29.16 28.57 1.69
N SER A 307 30.38 28.32 2.18
CA SER A 307 30.81 27.22 3.09
C SER A 307 30.85 25.78 2.58
N GLU A 308 30.08 25.38 1.55
CA GLU A 308 30.23 24.03 0.95
C GLU A 308 31.12 24.05 -0.30
N PRO A 309 32.36 23.53 -0.25
CA PRO A 309 33.23 23.42 -1.43
C PRO A 309 32.76 22.40 -2.46
N LEU A 310 31.78 21.55 -2.12
CA LEU A 310 31.40 20.38 -2.91
C LEU A 310 30.61 20.71 -4.18
N LEU A 311 29.80 21.77 -4.16
CA LEU A 311 28.96 22.20 -5.29
C LEU A 311 29.43 23.51 -5.95
N LYS A 312 30.66 23.94 -5.66
CA LYS A 312 31.20 25.21 -6.17
C LYS A 312 31.30 25.20 -7.69
N GLY A 313 30.66 26.19 -8.33
CA GLY A 313 30.68 26.36 -9.78
C GLY A 313 29.72 25.44 -10.54
N LEU A 314 28.87 24.70 -9.83
CA LEU A 314 27.77 23.94 -10.41
C LEU A 314 26.44 24.69 -10.22
N GLU A 315 25.55 24.56 -11.19
CA GLU A 315 24.19 25.05 -11.12
C GLU A 315 23.22 23.87 -10.90
N PRO A 316 22.09 24.09 -10.21
CA PRO A 316 21.09 23.06 -10.05
C PRO A 316 20.30 22.90 -11.35
N LEU A 317 20.17 21.66 -11.83
CA LEU A 317 19.53 21.34 -13.12
C LEU A 317 18.15 20.70 -12.95
N GLY A 318 17.75 20.35 -11.73
CA GLY A 318 16.48 19.71 -11.43
C GLY A 318 16.66 18.46 -10.57
N TRP A 319 15.88 17.42 -10.84
CA TRP A 319 15.91 16.18 -10.06
C TRP A 319 15.70 14.94 -10.95
N ILE A 320 16.13 13.79 -10.45
CA ILE A 320 15.96 12.48 -11.08
C ILE A 320 15.27 11.55 -10.09
N HIS A 321 14.33 10.73 -10.57
CA HIS A 321 13.75 9.66 -9.75
C HIS A 321 13.46 8.39 -10.55
N THR A 322 13.37 7.27 -9.84
CA THR A 322 12.99 5.98 -10.42
C THR A 322 11.48 5.80 -10.43
N GLN A 323 11.00 4.98 -11.36
CA GLN A 323 9.60 4.55 -11.39
C GLN A 323 9.46 3.12 -11.92
N ALA A 324 8.45 2.42 -11.44
CA ALA A 324 8.22 1.01 -11.81
C ALA A 324 7.67 0.84 -13.24
N GLN A 325 6.96 1.84 -13.75
CA GLN A 325 6.34 1.82 -15.08
C GLN A 325 6.73 3.08 -15.86
N GLU A 326 6.89 2.95 -17.17
CA GLU A 326 7.18 4.07 -18.05
C GLU A 326 5.90 4.87 -18.33
N THR A 327 6.00 6.19 -18.19
CA THR A 327 4.94 7.15 -18.54
C THR A 327 5.45 8.10 -19.62
N PRO A 328 4.67 8.36 -20.69
CA PRO A 328 5.07 9.29 -21.74
C PRO A 328 4.90 10.77 -21.33
N VAL A 329 4.29 11.03 -20.17
CA VAL A 329 3.94 12.36 -19.66
C VAL A 329 4.38 12.49 -18.21
N LEU A 330 4.62 13.73 -17.77
CA LEU A 330 4.95 14.06 -16.39
C LEU A 330 3.73 13.85 -15.48
N SER A 331 3.87 13.06 -14.42
CA SER A 331 2.73 12.73 -13.56
C SER A 331 2.28 13.93 -12.72
N ALA A 332 1.04 13.89 -12.20
CA ALA A 332 0.53 14.93 -11.32
C ALA A 332 1.40 15.10 -10.05
N ILE A 333 1.97 13.99 -9.56
CA ILE A 333 2.87 13.94 -8.40
C ILE A 333 4.19 14.63 -8.74
N ASP A 334 4.77 14.36 -9.91
CA ASP A 334 6.04 14.97 -10.33
C ASP A 334 5.87 16.48 -10.54
N VAL A 335 4.79 16.90 -11.19
CA VAL A 335 4.42 18.32 -11.33
C VAL A 335 4.31 19.00 -9.97
N THR A 336 3.61 18.37 -9.03
CA THR A 336 3.42 18.90 -7.67
C THR A 336 4.74 18.98 -6.90
N THR A 337 5.56 17.93 -7.00
CA THR A 337 6.85 17.83 -6.30
C THR A 337 7.83 18.87 -6.82
N GLN A 338 7.97 18.97 -8.15
CA GLN A 338 8.84 19.95 -8.77
C GLN A 338 8.39 21.38 -8.41
N ALA A 339 7.11 21.70 -8.55
CA ALA A 339 6.59 23.03 -8.24
C ALA A 339 6.79 23.43 -6.76
N LYS A 340 6.58 22.51 -5.82
CA LYS A 340 6.79 22.78 -4.38
C LYS A 340 8.25 23.04 -4.03
N ILE A 341 9.19 22.32 -4.64
CA ILE A 341 10.62 22.55 -4.43
C ILE A 341 11.05 23.88 -5.05
N MET A 342 10.56 24.19 -6.25
CA MET A 342 10.80 25.50 -6.88
C MET A 342 10.29 26.66 -6.00
N ASP A 343 9.06 26.55 -5.49
CA ASP A 343 8.44 27.58 -4.62
C ASP A 343 9.22 27.77 -3.31
N ALA A 344 9.60 26.67 -2.66
CA ALA A 344 10.36 26.69 -1.40
C ALA A 344 11.78 27.27 -1.53
N ASN A 345 12.37 27.28 -2.72
CA ASN A 345 13.71 27.81 -2.97
C ASN A 345 13.69 29.06 -3.87
N SER A 346 12.52 29.70 -4.03
CA SER A 346 12.38 30.92 -4.81
C SER A 346 13.25 32.05 -4.22
N GLY A 347 14.10 32.64 -5.06
CA GLY A 347 14.98 33.74 -4.64
C GLY A 347 16.24 33.35 -3.85
N ALA A 348 16.47 32.05 -3.58
CA ALA A 348 17.74 31.59 -3.03
C ALA A 348 18.83 31.62 -4.13
N ALA A 349 20.04 32.07 -3.79
CA ALA A 349 21.19 31.94 -4.68
C ALA A 349 21.48 30.44 -4.90
N GLY A 350 21.16 29.93 -6.09
CA GLY A 350 21.22 28.50 -6.39
C GLY A 350 19.90 27.73 -6.22
N GLY A 351 18.74 28.41 -6.28
CA GLY A 351 17.44 27.76 -6.46
C GLY A 351 17.24 27.26 -7.90
N TRP A 352 16.21 26.43 -8.11
CA TRP A 352 15.80 25.99 -9.45
C TRP A 352 15.27 27.15 -10.28
N ASP A 353 15.77 27.26 -11.51
CA ASP A 353 15.24 28.18 -12.51
C ASP A 353 14.05 27.54 -13.27
N SER A 354 13.49 28.28 -14.23
CA SER A 354 12.43 27.76 -15.11
C SER A 354 12.88 26.59 -16.00
N ASN A 355 14.19 26.33 -16.08
CA ASN A 355 14.76 25.30 -16.93
C ASN A 355 14.99 23.99 -16.18
N ALA A 356 14.79 23.97 -14.86
CA ALA A 356 14.91 22.75 -14.05
C ALA A 356 14.05 21.61 -14.64
N ILE A 357 14.64 20.42 -14.72
CA ILE A 357 14.00 19.24 -15.29
C ILE A 357 13.64 18.19 -14.23
N THR A 358 12.60 17.42 -14.53
CA THR A 358 12.32 16.13 -13.91
C THR A 358 12.81 15.02 -14.83
N MET A 359 13.79 14.24 -14.38
CA MET A 359 14.26 13.05 -15.08
C MET A 359 13.64 11.78 -14.48
N THR A 360 13.04 10.94 -15.31
CA THR A 360 12.44 9.68 -14.87
C THR A 360 13.27 8.48 -15.35
N VAL A 361 13.55 7.56 -14.44
CA VAL A 361 14.27 6.29 -14.69
C VAL A 361 13.28 5.14 -14.54
N SER A 362 12.73 4.69 -15.65
CA SER A 362 11.66 3.67 -15.67
C SER A 362 12.24 2.27 -15.78
N PHE A 363 11.83 1.37 -14.88
CA PHE A 363 12.31 0.00 -14.85
C PHE A 363 11.43 -0.95 -15.68
N THR A 364 11.72 -1.04 -16.97
CA THR A 364 11.11 -2.03 -17.87
C THR A 364 11.78 -3.41 -17.73
N PRO A 365 11.09 -4.53 -18.02
CA PRO A 365 11.71 -5.86 -17.96
C PRO A 365 12.99 -5.94 -18.83
N GLY A 366 14.14 -6.18 -18.19
CA GLY A 366 15.43 -6.35 -18.87
C GLY A 366 16.11 -5.04 -19.33
N SER A 367 15.50 -3.88 -19.14
CA SER A 367 16.05 -2.59 -19.60
C SER A 367 15.70 -1.42 -18.67
N VAL A 368 16.27 -0.26 -18.95
CA VAL A 368 15.95 1.01 -18.28
C VAL A 368 15.57 2.03 -19.34
N THR A 369 14.42 2.68 -19.19
CA THR A 369 14.05 3.81 -20.04
C THR A 369 14.26 5.12 -19.29
N LEU A 370 14.94 6.07 -19.91
CA LEU A 370 15.23 7.38 -19.36
C LEU A 370 14.46 8.47 -20.13
N SER A 371 13.75 9.32 -19.42
CA SER A 371 13.04 10.48 -19.98
C SER A 371 13.36 11.73 -19.18
N ALA A 372 13.28 12.90 -19.80
CA ALA A 372 13.40 14.20 -19.13
C ALA A 372 12.25 15.11 -19.52
N PHE A 373 11.74 15.87 -18.55
CA PHE A 373 10.64 16.81 -18.75
C PHE A 373 10.94 18.14 -18.06
N SER A 374 10.59 19.26 -18.71
CA SER A 374 10.54 20.58 -18.11
C SER A 374 9.11 20.90 -17.68
N LEU A 375 8.98 21.81 -16.71
CA LEU A 375 7.69 22.22 -16.19
C LEU A 375 7.27 23.55 -16.83
N LYS A 376 6.08 23.58 -17.44
CA LYS A 376 5.53 24.82 -18.00
C LYS A 376 5.02 25.75 -16.89
N PRO A 377 4.93 27.08 -17.13
CA PRO A 377 4.41 28.03 -16.15
C PRO A 377 3.03 27.67 -15.60
N GLU A 378 2.13 27.15 -16.44
CA GLU A 378 0.79 26.72 -16.01
C GLU A 378 0.85 25.51 -15.06
N GLY A 379 1.81 24.61 -15.31
CA GLY A 379 2.08 23.46 -14.45
C GLY A 379 2.65 23.87 -13.09
N TYR A 380 3.51 24.89 -13.07
CA TYR A 380 4.03 25.47 -11.82
C TYR A 380 2.92 26.10 -10.97
N GLU A 381 2.06 26.91 -11.59
CA GLU A 381 0.94 27.55 -10.88
C GLU A 381 -0.03 26.51 -10.30
N TRP A 382 -0.34 25.47 -11.06
CA TRP A 382 -1.19 24.39 -10.58
C TRP A 382 -0.52 23.55 -9.49
N GLY A 383 0.73 23.12 -9.71
CA GLY A 383 1.46 22.22 -8.83
C GLY A 383 1.79 22.83 -7.46
N SER A 384 2.08 24.12 -7.39
CA SER A 384 2.32 24.84 -6.13
C SER A 384 1.07 24.89 -5.23
N ARG A 385 -0.13 24.94 -5.83
CA ARG A 385 -1.41 24.96 -5.10
C ARG A 385 -1.95 23.55 -4.81
N ASN A 386 -1.48 22.53 -5.51
CA ASN A 386 -2.02 21.17 -5.38
C ASN A 386 -1.74 20.56 -4.00
N ARG A 387 -2.80 20.08 -3.37
CA ARG A 387 -2.77 19.37 -2.07
C ARG A 387 -3.14 17.89 -2.19
N ASP A 388 -3.78 17.49 -3.28
CA ASP A 388 -4.15 16.09 -3.51
C ASP A 388 -2.98 15.36 -4.20
N ILE A 389 -2.26 14.58 -3.41
CA ILE A 389 -1.13 13.74 -3.85
C ILE A 389 -1.50 12.25 -3.92
N ALA A 390 -2.75 11.90 -3.58
CA ALA A 390 -3.23 10.51 -3.55
C ALA A 390 -3.93 10.15 -4.86
N ALA A 391 -4.67 11.08 -5.46
CA ALA A 391 -5.29 10.86 -6.75
C ALA A 391 -4.27 10.82 -7.89
N ILE A 392 -4.48 9.91 -8.85
CA ILE A 392 -3.69 9.84 -10.08
C ILE A 392 -3.96 11.05 -10.98
N ASN A 393 -5.22 11.51 -11.01
CA ASN A 393 -5.68 12.66 -11.78
C ASN A 393 -6.44 13.65 -10.88
N PRO A 394 -5.73 14.44 -10.06
CA PRO A 394 -6.33 15.45 -9.21
C PRO A 394 -6.99 16.56 -10.04
N LEU A 395 -7.92 17.30 -9.41
CA LEU A 395 -8.71 18.32 -10.10
C LEU A 395 -7.81 19.39 -10.73
N GLY A 396 -8.04 19.67 -12.03
CA GLY A 396 -7.29 20.67 -12.78
C GLY A 396 -5.94 20.18 -13.33
N TYR A 397 -5.53 18.93 -13.05
CA TYR A 397 -4.34 18.35 -13.67
C TYR A 397 -4.50 18.24 -15.19
N SER A 398 -3.42 18.53 -15.91
CA SER A 398 -3.31 18.39 -17.36
C SER A 398 -1.98 17.76 -17.73
N THR A 399 -2.01 16.79 -18.65
CA THR A 399 -0.79 16.16 -19.20
C THR A 399 0.10 17.14 -19.96
N LYS A 400 -0.41 18.32 -20.32
CA LYS A 400 0.31 19.39 -21.01
C LYS A 400 1.18 20.25 -20.08
N PHE A 401 1.12 20.02 -18.76
CA PHE A 401 1.93 20.76 -17.80
C PHE A 401 3.42 20.44 -17.89
N GLY A 402 3.76 19.22 -18.33
CA GLY A 402 5.14 18.85 -18.66
C GLY A 402 5.40 18.99 -20.15
N GLU A 403 6.63 19.39 -20.49
CA GLU A 403 7.16 19.33 -21.85
C GLU A 403 8.39 18.45 -21.87
N LYS A 404 8.56 17.64 -22.92
CA LYS A 404 9.67 16.69 -22.99
C LYS A 404 10.95 17.44 -23.37
N CYS A 405 12.06 17.07 -22.74
CA CYS A 405 13.36 17.70 -23.01
C CYS A 405 14.25 16.81 -23.86
N GLN A 406 15.22 17.44 -24.52
CA GLN A 406 16.27 16.72 -25.23
C GLN A 406 17.28 16.15 -24.23
N LEU A 407 17.50 14.84 -24.31
CA LEU A 407 18.34 14.11 -23.37
C LEU A 407 19.29 13.16 -24.11
N LEU A 408 20.56 13.19 -23.71
CA LEU A 408 21.60 12.33 -24.24
C LEU A 408 22.31 11.60 -23.10
N LEU A 409 22.66 10.34 -23.36
CA LEU A 409 23.52 9.56 -22.46
C LEU A 409 24.95 9.58 -23.01
N SER A 410 25.92 9.90 -22.16
CA SER A 410 27.34 9.95 -22.55
C SER A 410 28.20 9.05 -21.68
N ASP A 411 29.14 8.34 -22.31
CA ASP A 411 30.22 7.61 -21.66
C ASP A 411 31.55 8.37 -21.65
N ARG A 412 31.58 9.56 -22.26
CA ARG A 412 32.77 10.42 -22.34
C ARG A 412 32.99 11.28 -21.10
N ILE A 413 31.93 11.50 -20.34
CA ILE A 413 31.96 12.25 -19.08
C ILE A 413 31.65 11.32 -17.92
N ASN A 414 32.22 11.62 -16.76
CA ASN A 414 31.93 10.94 -15.51
C ASN A 414 31.34 11.95 -14.53
N GLY A 415 30.28 11.54 -13.84
CA GLY A 415 29.76 12.24 -12.67
C GLY A 415 30.16 11.56 -11.35
N TYR A 416 29.77 12.17 -10.24
CA TYR A 416 29.92 11.63 -8.89
C TYR A 416 28.63 11.81 -8.09
N PHE A 417 28.61 11.28 -6.86
CA PHE A 417 27.47 11.40 -5.96
C PHE A 417 27.83 12.25 -4.75
N LEU A 418 26.80 12.94 -4.24
CA LEU A 418 26.79 13.43 -2.88
C LEU A 418 25.80 12.60 -2.09
N VAL A 419 26.15 12.28 -0.84
CA VAL A 419 25.31 11.51 0.08
C VAL A 419 25.28 12.21 1.44
N PRO A 420 24.29 11.92 2.30
CA PRO A 420 24.24 12.46 3.65
C PRO A 420 25.52 12.14 4.44
N GLU A 421 25.92 13.00 5.36
CA GLU A 421 27.15 12.82 6.14
C GLU A 421 27.15 11.49 6.95
N ASP A 422 25.99 11.08 7.45
CA ASP A 422 25.75 9.80 8.13
C ASP A 422 25.60 8.61 7.16
N SER A 423 25.72 8.84 5.85
CA SER A 423 25.50 7.90 4.75
C SER A 423 24.07 7.33 4.64
N VAL A 424 23.11 7.79 5.45
CA VAL A 424 21.72 7.31 5.47
C VAL A 424 20.85 8.22 4.62
N TRP A 425 20.58 7.81 3.38
CA TRP A 425 19.64 8.52 2.51
C TRP A 425 18.25 7.89 2.49
N ASN A 426 18.12 6.57 2.71
CA ASN A 426 16.84 5.87 2.64
C ASN A 426 16.18 5.73 4.02
N TYR A 427 15.02 6.38 4.20
CA TYR A 427 14.23 6.34 5.44
C TYR A 427 12.99 5.42 5.33
N ALA A 428 12.89 4.56 4.32
CA ALA A 428 11.73 3.67 4.15
C ALA A 428 11.46 2.74 5.37
N PHE A 429 12.49 2.34 6.10
CA PHE A 429 12.37 1.53 7.33
C PHE A 429 12.51 2.37 8.61
N MET A 430 12.65 3.69 8.48
CA MET A 430 12.86 4.64 9.58
C MET A 430 11.95 5.86 9.40
N GLY A 431 10.75 5.68 8.85
CA GLY A 431 9.88 6.77 8.41
C GLY A 431 9.53 7.77 9.52
N ALA A 432 9.45 7.31 10.78
CA ALA A 432 9.19 8.18 11.93
C ALA A 432 10.33 9.18 12.22
N ALA A 433 11.56 8.87 11.79
CA ALA A 433 12.71 9.76 11.95
C ALA A 433 12.86 10.77 10.79
N TRP A 434 12.10 10.61 9.71
CA TRP A 434 12.21 11.47 8.54
C TRP A 434 11.34 12.72 8.67
N SER A 435 11.88 13.87 8.23
CA SER A 435 11.16 15.14 8.18
C SER A 435 11.57 15.94 6.95
N ALA A 436 10.59 16.45 6.21
CA ALA A 436 10.81 17.26 4.99
C ALA A 436 11.56 18.58 5.25
N ASN A 437 11.52 19.08 6.49
CA ASN A 437 12.13 20.34 6.90
C ASN A 437 13.46 20.14 7.64
N ALA A 438 13.93 18.91 7.80
CA ALA A 438 15.20 18.63 8.46
C ALA A 438 16.36 19.24 7.65
N ALA A 439 17.31 19.86 8.36
CA ALA A 439 18.59 20.22 7.78
C ALA A 439 19.42 18.95 7.58
N TYR A 440 20.21 18.92 6.51
CA TYR A 440 21.10 17.82 6.20
C TYR A 440 22.38 18.37 5.57
N GLU A 441 23.49 17.69 5.84
CA GLU A 441 24.81 17.99 5.28
C GLU A 441 25.23 16.85 4.37
N LEU A 442 26.02 17.16 3.35
CA LEU A 442 26.43 16.21 2.32
C LEU A 442 27.94 16.02 2.28
N LYS A 443 28.37 14.83 1.88
CA LYS A 443 29.76 14.49 1.56
C LYS A 443 29.87 13.80 0.21
N ILE A 444 31.04 13.85 -0.41
CA ILE A 444 31.35 13.04 -1.59
C ILE A 444 31.62 11.62 -1.14
N ASP A 445 30.76 10.68 -1.54
CA ASP A 445 30.95 9.26 -1.27
C ASP A 445 30.13 8.40 -2.25
N VAL A 446 30.30 7.09 -2.17
CA VAL A 446 29.54 6.10 -2.94
C VAL A 446 28.23 5.80 -2.22
N PRO A 447 27.07 5.96 -2.87
CA PRO A 447 25.80 5.69 -2.21
C PRO A 447 25.60 4.21 -1.90
N LEU A 448 25.05 3.98 -0.71
CA LEU A 448 24.67 2.68 -0.20
C LEU A 448 23.42 2.15 -0.94
N PRO A 449 23.31 0.84 -1.18
CA PRO A 449 22.10 0.24 -1.76
C PRO A 449 20.84 0.45 -0.90
N TYR A 450 19.66 0.39 -1.51
CA TYR A 450 18.37 0.58 -0.83
C TYR A 450 18.22 -0.26 0.44
N TYR A 451 18.61 -1.54 0.41
CA TYR A 451 18.52 -2.49 1.53
C TYR A 451 19.82 -2.65 2.33
N HIS A 452 20.74 -1.69 2.29
CA HIS A 452 21.93 -1.68 3.14
C HIS A 452 21.55 -1.72 4.63
N GLU A 453 22.37 -2.34 5.47
CA GLU A 453 22.12 -2.53 6.90
C GLU A 453 21.82 -1.22 7.65
N LEU A 454 22.55 -0.15 7.31
CA LEU A 454 22.35 1.20 7.86
C LEU A 454 20.96 1.79 7.56
N HIS A 455 20.30 1.36 6.48
CA HIS A 455 18.94 1.83 6.16
C HIS A 455 17.85 1.06 6.89
N ARG A 456 18.19 -0.02 7.61
CA ARG A 456 17.21 -0.94 8.21
C ARG A 456 17.63 -1.46 9.59
N PRO A 457 18.07 -0.58 10.51
CA PRO A 457 18.62 -0.98 11.81
C PRO A 457 17.63 -1.80 12.65
N ILE A 458 16.33 -1.50 12.57
CA ILE A 458 15.26 -2.20 13.32
C ILE A 458 15.32 -3.72 13.10
N HIS A 459 15.61 -4.16 11.87
CA HIS A 459 15.68 -5.60 11.58
C HIS A 459 16.86 -6.30 12.26
N PHE A 460 17.92 -5.57 12.63
CA PHE A 460 19.09 -6.12 13.30
C PHE A 460 18.95 -6.03 14.82
N THR A 461 18.33 -4.97 15.34
CA THR A 461 18.09 -4.83 16.78
C THR A 461 17.17 -5.93 17.33
N SER A 462 16.15 -6.35 16.57
CA SER A 462 15.24 -7.43 17.00
C SER A 462 15.89 -8.80 17.16
N PHE A 463 17.10 -9.03 16.63
CA PHE A 463 17.83 -10.28 16.86
C PHE A 463 18.46 -10.36 18.25
N ASN A 464 18.79 -9.22 18.86
CA ASN A 464 19.39 -9.21 20.20
C ASN A 464 18.40 -9.70 21.28
N ASP A 465 17.10 -9.53 21.06
CA ASP A 465 16.06 -9.98 22.00
C ASP A 465 15.85 -11.51 22.00
N LEU A 466 16.41 -12.23 21.03
CA LEU A 466 16.28 -13.70 20.90
C LEU A 466 17.40 -14.49 21.60
N GLU A 467 18.50 -13.82 21.99
CA GLU A 467 19.67 -14.46 22.60
C GLU A 467 19.49 -14.85 24.09
N ASP A 468 18.40 -14.47 24.74
CA ASP A 468 18.10 -14.86 26.13
C ASP A 468 17.62 -16.32 26.28
N ASN A 469 17.58 -17.10 25.19
CA ASN A 469 17.39 -18.53 25.27
C ASN A 469 18.73 -19.20 25.67
N VAL A 470 18.88 -19.46 26.97
CA VAL A 470 19.95 -20.27 27.55
C VAL A 470 20.04 -21.62 26.82
N ILE A 471 20.96 -21.74 25.86
CA ILE A 471 21.32 -23.04 25.27
C ILE A 471 22.44 -23.64 26.13
N GLU A 472 22.20 -24.90 26.47
CA GLU A 472 22.92 -25.77 27.40
C GLU A 472 24.46 -25.70 27.36
N LEU A 473 25.02 -25.82 28.57
CA LEU A 473 26.43 -26.11 28.87
C LEU A 473 26.94 -27.34 28.10
N ASP A 474 27.69 -27.12 27.02
CA ASP A 474 29.11 -27.49 26.88
C ASP A 474 29.55 -27.28 25.43
N LYS A 475 30.30 -26.20 25.17
CA LYS A 475 31.15 -26.10 23.98
C LYS A 475 32.49 -25.53 24.40
N GLN A 476 33.46 -26.41 24.61
CA GLN A 476 34.86 -25.99 24.55
C GLN A 476 35.17 -25.63 23.10
N ASP A 477 35.56 -24.38 22.90
CA ASP A 477 36.20 -23.95 21.67
C ASP A 477 37.67 -24.37 21.73
N VAL A 478 38.04 -25.34 20.90
CA VAL A 478 39.40 -25.93 20.88
C VAL A 478 40.22 -25.35 19.72
N PHE A 479 39.67 -24.43 18.91
CA PHE A 479 40.35 -23.92 17.71
C PHE A 479 40.10 -22.44 17.38
N ALA A 480 39.35 -21.65 18.16
CA ALA A 480 39.22 -20.21 17.95
C ALA A 480 40.15 -19.36 18.82
#